data_AF-A0A3D0QJS9-F1
#
_entry.id   AF-A0A3D0QJS9-F1
#
_cell.length_a   1.000
_cell.length_b   1.000
_cell.length_c   1.000
_cell.angle_alpha   90.00
_cell.angle_beta   90.00
_cell.angle_gamma   90.00
#
_symmetry.space_group_name_H-M   'P 1'
#
loop_
_entity.id
_entity.type
_entity.pdbx_description
1 polymer ?
#
loop_
_entity_poly.entity_id
_entity_poly.type
_entity_poly.pdbx_seq_one_letter_code
_entity_poly.pdbx_strand_id
1 'polypeptide(L)'
;TGGGQISVGPGSATFGFNAQPNKSGGAKGEFNYVNHATGLHVNGKVDNIVVIEINADNSPKTVLFSGSYRGGTFIVTVQDNGEPGVNDQFGVTLSGSQSEVTSMRVISKGNIQFHK
;
A
#
# COMPACT_ATOMS: atom_id res chain seq x y z
N THR A 1 -2.27 -8.80 1.82
CA THR A 1 -1.36 -8.72 0.66
C THR A 1 -2.07 -7.98 -0.45
N GLY A 2 -1.35 -7.46 -1.42
CA GLY A 2 -2.02 -6.87 -2.57
C GLY A 2 -1.05 -6.39 -3.61
N GLY A 3 -1.59 -6.08 -4.78
CA GLY A 3 -0.82 -5.51 -5.86
C GLY A 3 -1.75 -4.98 -6.92
N GLY A 4 -1.27 -3.97 -7.64
CA GLY A 4 -2.12 -3.32 -8.62
C GLY A 4 -1.47 -2.15 -9.31
N GLN A 5 -2.31 -1.41 -10.01
CA GLN A 5 -1.94 -0.21 -10.75
C GLN A 5 -2.86 0.94 -10.37
N ILE A 6 -2.31 2.14 -10.34
CA ILE A 6 -3.06 3.39 -10.15
C ILE A 6 -2.62 4.42 -11.18
N SER A 7 -3.49 5.38 -11.48
CA SER A 7 -3.12 6.55 -12.27
C SER A 7 -2.39 7.57 -11.40
N VAL A 8 -1.24 8.08 -11.86
CA VAL A 8 -0.46 9.14 -11.19
C VAL A 8 0.03 10.17 -12.21
N GLY A 9 -0.33 11.44 -12.00
CA GLY A 9 0.01 12.51 -12.95
C GLY A 9 -0.33 12.14 -14.39
N PRO A 10 0.61 12.28 -15.36
CA PRO A 10 0.39 11.92 -16.77
C PRO A 10 0.53 10.42 -17.06
N GLY A 11 0.84 9.58 -16.06
CA GLY A 11 1.14 8.17 -16.26
C GLY A 11 0.48 7.26 -15.23
N SER A 12 1.18 6.18 -14.92
CA SER A 12 0.70 5.17 -13.98
C SER A 12 1.80 4.73 -13.04
N ALA A 13 1.39 4.22 -11.88
CA ALA A 13 2.27 3.54 -10.96
C ALA A 13 1.77 2.13 -10.69
N THR A 14 2.69 1.22 -10.47
CA THR A 14 2.40 -0.15 -10.04
C THR A 14 2.91 -0.36 -8.63
N PHE A 15 2.16 -1.13 -7.85
CA PHE A 15 2.52 -1.44 -6.47
C PHE A 15 2.35 -2.93 -6.19
N GLY A 16 3.07 -3.42 -5.19
CA GLY A 16 2.93 -4.75 -4.63
C GLY A 16 3.34 -4.75 -3.17
N PHE A 17 2.63 -5.48 -2.32
CA PHE A 17 2.97 -5.59 -0.92
C PHE A 17 2.57 -6.92 -0.29
N ASN A 18 3.38 -7.33 0.67
CA ASN A 18 2.96 -8.17 1.77
C ASN A 18 3.22 -7.41 3.07
N ALA A 19 2.24 -7.42 3.97
CA ALA A 19 2.31 -6.70 5.24
C ALA A 19 1.50 -7.49 6.25
N GLN A 20 2.10 -7.79 7.39
CA GLN A 20 1.43 -8.52 8.46
C GLN A 20 2.00 -8.14 9.83
N PRO A 21 1.19 -8.19 10.89
CA PRO A 21 1.69 -8.10 12.25
C PRO A 21 2.71 -9.23 12.52
N ASN A 22 3.69 -8.95 13.37
CA ASN A 22 4.62 -9.93 13.90
C ASN A 22 4.28 -10.27 15.36
N LYS A 23 4.82 -11.39 15.88
CA LYS A 23 4.49 -11.90 17.22
C LYS A 23 4.98 -11.00 18.37
N SER A 24 5.86 -10.06 18.09
CA SER A 24 6.49 -9.17 19.08
C SER A 24 5.86 -7.77 19.08
N GLY A 25 4.71 -7.59 18.42
CA GLY A 25 4.01 -6.31 18.35
C GLY A 25 4.51 -5.32 17.30
N GLY A 26 5.43 -5.73 16.41
CA GLY A 26 5.81 -4.97 15.21
C GLY A 26 5.12 -5.48 13.96
N ALA A 27 5.59 -5.07 12.77
CA ALA A 27 5.17 -5.64 11.49
C ALA A 27 6.32 -6.40 10.80
N LYS A 28 5.98 -7.11 9.73
CA LYS A 28 6.93 -7.60 8.75
C LYS A 28 6.31 -7.60 7.36
N GLY A 29 7.18 -7.57 6.36
CA GLY A 29 6.83 -7.71 4.96
C GLY A 29 7.62 -6.74 4.09
N GLU A 30 7.22 -6.64 2.85
CA GLU A 30 7.89 -5.88 1.80
C GLU A 30 6.86 -5.05 1.03
N PHE A 31 7.28 -3.86 0.63
CA PHE A 31 6.54 -2.94 -0.21
C PHE A 31 7.38 -2.56 -1.43
N ASN A 32 6.76 -2.67 -2.60
CA ASN A 32 7.30 -2.27 -3.87
C ASN A 32 6.36 -1.28 -4.55
N TYR A 33 6.92 -0.17 -5.06
CA TYR A 33 6.18 0.85 -5.80
C TYR A 33 7.03 1.42 -6.91
N VAL A 34 6.50 1.49 -8.12
CA VAL A 34 7.18 2.07 -9.28
C VAL A 34 6.25 3.09 -9.93
N ASN A 35 6.66 4.35 -9.97
CA ASN A 35 6.03 5.38 -10.80
C ASN A 35 6.68 5.38 -12.18
N HIS A 36 5.95 4.93 -13.20
CA HIS A 36 6.47 4.77 -14.55
C HIS A 36 6.65 6.10 -15.30
N ALA A 37 6.07 7.20 -14.80
CA ALA A 37 6.25 8.52 -15.40
C ALA A 37 7.54 9.22 -14.93
N THR A 38 7.94 9.00 -13.68
CA THR A 38 9.12 9.67 -13.08
C THR A 38 10.33 8.74 -12.96
N GLY A 39 10.13 7.42 -13.06
CA GLY A 39 11.15 6.42 -12.76
C GLY A 39 11.39 6.22 -11.26
N LEU A 40 10.57 6.83 -10.39
CA LEU A 40 10.66 6.64 -8.96
C LEU A 40 10.39 5.17 -8.63
N HIS A 41 11.30 4.55 -7.87
CA HIS A 41 11.19 3.16 -7.42
C HIS A 41 11.45 3.04 -5.92
N VAL A 42 10.47 2.48 -5.21
CA VAL A 42 10.57 2.06 -3.81
C VAL A 42 10.62 0.53 -3.75
N ASN A 43 11.57 0.03 -2.98
CA ASN A 43 11.60 -1.34 -2.50
C ASN A 43 12.06 -1.31 -1.03
N GLY A 44 11.16 -1.60 -0.11
CA GLY A 44 11.39 -1.35 1.31
C GLY A 44 10.64 -2.30 2.24
N LYS A 45 11.13 -2.37 3.47
CA LYS A 45 10.56 -3.24 4.50
C LYS A 45 9.40 -2.57 5.20
N VAL A 46 8.38 -3.36 5.52
CA VAL A 46 7.26 -2.93 6.35
C VAL A 46 7.65 -3.07 7.82
N ASP A 47 7.62 -1.95 8.53
CA ASP A 47 8.04 -1.84 9.92
C ASP A 47 6.83 -1.73 10.86
N ASN A 48 5.72 -1.14 10.39
CA ASN A 48 4.49 -0.95 11.16
C ASN A 48 3.22 -1.22 10.36
N ILE A 49 2.16 -1.67 11.04
CA ILE A 49 0.84 -1.92 10.47
C ILE A 49 -0.24 -1.56 11.50
N VAL A 50 -1.30 -0.89 11.04
CA VAL A 50 -2.44 -0.47 11.85
C VAL A 50 -3.72 -0.69 11.06
N VAL A 51 -4.68 -1.41 11.65
CA VAL A 51 -6.05 -1.47 11.13
C VAL A 51 -6.76 -0.19 11.56
N ILE A 52 -7.20 0.61 10.59
CA ILE A 52 -7.84 1.91 10.85
C ILE A 52 -9.35 1.89 10.60
N GLU A 53 -9.85 0.84 9.92
CA GLU A 53 -11.28 0.59 9.75
C GLU A 53 -11.54 -0.92 9.68
N ILE A 54 -12.66 -1.38 10.23
CA ILE A 54 -13.11 -2.77 10.22
C ILE A 54 -14.50 -2.89 9.58
N ASN A 55 -14.77 -4.05 8.99
CA ASN A 55 -16.10 -4.45 8.54
C ASN A 55 -16.99 -4.84 9.73
N ALA A 56 -18.30 -5.01 9.46
CA ALA A 56 -19.27 -5.46 10.46
C ALA A 56 -18.97 -6.88 11.03
N ASP A 57 -18.24 -7.71 10.28
CA ASP A 57 -17.81 -9.05 10.70
C ASP A 57 -16.46 -9.05 11.46
N ASN A 58 -15.96 -7.87 11.85
CA ASN A 58 -14.66 -7.62 12.46
C ASN A 58 -13.43 -7.92 11.58
N SER A 59 -13.61 -8.23 10.29
CA SER A 59 -12.47 -8.30 9.37
C SER A 59 -11.90 -6.90 9.11
N PRO A 60 -10.57 -6.77 8.86
CA PRO A 60 -9.99 -5.49 8.44
C PRO A 60 -10.66 -4.99 7.15
N LYS A 61 -10.94 -3.69 7.08
CA LYS A 61 -11.45 -3.02 5.87
C LYS A 61 -10.47 -2.02 5.32
N THR A 62 -9.83 -1.24 6.19
CA THR A 62 -8.82 -0.25 5.81
C THR A 62 -7.60 -0.42 6.71
N VAL A 63 -6.44 -0.54 6.08
CA VAL A 63 -5.16 -0.76 6.76
C VAL A 63 -4.17 0.31 6.34
N LEU A 64 -3.46 0.86 7.31
CA LEU A 64 -2.29 1.68 7.11
C LEU A 64 -1.05 0.86 7.45
N PHE A 65 -0.07 0.84 6.56
CA PHE A 65 1.24 0.28 6.88
C PHE A 65 2.35 1.25 6.47
N SER A 66 3.47 1.19 7.17
CA SER A 66 4.59 2.09 6.94
C SER A 66 5.92 1.38 7.13
N GLY A 67 6.97 2.01 6.61
CA GLY A 67 8.31 1.51 6.77
C GLY A 67 9.33 2.35 6.04
N SER A 68 10.46 1.74 5.78
CA SER A 68 11.64 2.40 5.24
C SER A 68 12.18 1.71 3.99
N TYR A 69 12.79 2.50 3.11
CA TYR A 69 13.48 2.02 1.92
C TYR A 69 14.79 2.77 1.75
N ARG A 70 15.64 2.32 0.82
CA ARG A 70 16.87 3.05 0.49
C ARG A 70 16.51 4.40 -0.13
N GLY A 71 16.62 5.46 0.67
CA GLY A 71 16.37 6.84 0.23
C GLY A 71 15.21 7.53 0.94
N GLY A 72 14.46 6.85 1.81
CA GLY A 72 13.34 7.48 2.51
C GLY A 72 12.45 6.55 3.33
N THR A 73 11.25 7.05 3.63
CA THR A 73 10.17 6.34 4.30
C THR A 73 8.91 6.35 3.45
N PHE A 74 8.03 5.40 3.73
CA PHE A 74 6.72 5.33 3.10
C PHE A 74 5.62 5.14 4.13
N ILE A 75 4.45 5.69 3.82
CA ILE A 75 3.18 5.41 4.47
C ILE A 75 2.20 5.03 3.36
N VAL A 76 1.57 3.87 3.50
CA VAL A 76 0.62 3.33 2.53
C VAL A 76 -0.70 3.12 3.23
N THR A 77 -1.79 3.55 2.61
CA THR A 77 -3.16 3.23 3.03
C THR A 77 -3.78 2.36 1.95
N VAL A 78 -4.38 1.26 2.37
CA VAL A 78 -5.07 0.32 1.48
C VAL A 78 -6.43 -0.02 2.04
N GLN A 79 -7.40 -0.17 1.14
CA GLN A 79 -8.75 -0.57 1.48
C GLN A 79 -9.19 -1.71 0.56
N ASP A 80 -9.63 -2.80 1.17
CA ASP A 80 -10.24 -3.96 0.52
C ASP A 80 -11.76 -3.72 0.49
N ASN A 81 -12.30 -3.58 -0.73
CA ASN A 81 -13.73 -3.35 -0.96
C ASN A 81 -14.42 -4.61 -1.53
N GLY A 82 -13.83 -5.77 -1.29
CA GLY A 82 -14.36 -7.06 -1.67
C GLY A 82 -14.02 -7.48 -3.09
N GLU A 83 -14.22 -8.78 -3.34
CA GLU A 83 -13.89 -9.39 -4.62
C GLU A 83 -14.89 -9.01 -5.71
N PRO A 84 -14.44 -8.75 -6.96
CA PRO A 84 -13.14 -9.11 -7.54
C PRO A 84 -12.02 -8.04 -7.43
N GLY A 85 -12.01 -7.19 -6.40
CA GLY A 85 -10.94 -6.20 -6.14
C GLY A 85 -11.02 -4.92 -6.98
N VAL A 86 -12.01 -4.82 -7.88
CA VAL A 86 -12.16 -3.69 -8.82
C VAL A 86 -12.48 -2.36 -8.14
N ASN A 87 -12.94 -2.40 -6.90
CA ASN A 87 -13.26 -1.21 -6.10
C ASN A 87 -12.20 -0.95 -5.01
N ASP A 88 -11.15 -1.77 -4.95
CA ASP A 88 -10.09 -1.59 -3.96
C ASP A 88 -9.39 -0.27 -4.14
N GLN A 89 -8.92 0.27 -3.03
CA GLN A 89 -8.30 1.58 -3.04
C GLN A 89 -6.90 1.54 -2.45
N PHE A 90 -6.05 2.39 -3.02
CA PHE A 90 -4.65 2.52 -2.66
C PHE A 90 -4.27 3.99 -2.60
N GLY A 91 -3.50 4.34 -1.57
CA GLY A 91 -2.88 5.65 -1.41
C GLY A 91 -1.48 5.50 -0.83
N VAL A 92 -0.56 6.38 -1.20
CA VAL A 92 0.83 6.34 -0.76
C VAL A 92 1.38 7.74 -0.51
N THR A 93 2.16 7.87 0.56
CA THR A 93 3.01 9.01 0.84
C THR A 93 4.44 8.52 0.94
N LEU A 94 5.31 9.04 0.09
CA LEU A 94 6.74 8.79 0.06
C LEU A 94 7.46 10.06 0.49
N SER A 95 8.42 9.92 1.40
CA SER A 95 9.22 11.02 1.92
C SER A 95 10.70 10.66 1.88
N GLY A 96 11.54 11.54 1.35
CA GLY A 96 12.99 11.33 1.27
C GLY A 96 13.62 11.93 0.03
N SER A 97 14.61 11.23 -0.54
CA SER A 97 15.38 11.66 -1.72
C SER A 97 14.50 11.95 -2.95
N GLN A 98 13.37 11.25 -3.04
CA GLN A 98 12.28 11.59 -3.94
C GLN A 98 11.00 11.51 -3.10
N SER A 99 10.11 12.49 -3.24
CA SER A 99 8.87 12.57 -2.50
C SER A 99 7.69 12.52 -3.45
N GLU A 100 6.67 11.76 -3.09
CA GLU A 100 5.45 11.62 -3.88
C GLU A 100 4.28 11.44 -2.92
N VAL A 101 3.18 12.12 -3.19
CA VAL A 101 1.94 11.94 -2.45
C VAL A 101 0.84 11.62 -3.43
N THR A 102 0.26 10.45 -3.27
CA THR A 102 -0.88 9.99 -4.06
C THR A 102 -2.01 9.65 -3.09
N SER A 103 -3.02 10.53 -3.06
CA SER A 103 -4.23 10.31 -2.28
C SER A 103 -4.93 9.01 -2.69
N MET A 104 -5.64 8.40 -1.73
CA MET A 104 -6.48 7.22 -1.92
C MET A 104 -7.32 7.34 -3.19
N ARG A 105 -7.27 6.28 -4.00
CA ARG A 105 -8.03 6.16 -5.25
C ARG A 105 -8.24 4.71 -5.60
N VAL A 106 -9.25 4.46 -6.44
CA VAL A 106 -9.53 3.13 -6.98
C VAL A 106 -8.36 2.64 -7.82
N ILE A 107 -7.98 1.37 -7.64
CA ILE A 107 -6.97 0.72 -8.44
C ILE A 107 -7.51 0.43 -9.84
N SER A 108 -6.73 0.69 -10.88
CA SER A 108 -7.15 0.43 -12.26
C SER A 108 -7.01 -1.04 -12.65
N LYS A 109 -6.14 -1.78 -11.95
CA LYS A 109 -5.90 -3.22 -12.11
C LYS A 109 -5.39 -3.78 -10.79
N GLY A 110 -5.61 -5.07 -10.57
CA GLY A 110 -5.05 -5.81 -9.42
C GLY A 110 -6.10 -6.20 -8.41
N ASN A 111 -5.65 -6.55 -7.21
CA ASN A 111 -6.49 -6.94 -6.08
C ASN A 111 -5.74 -6.68 -4.76
N ILE A 112 -6.47 -6.30 -3.73
CA ILE A 112 -6.01 -6.17 -2.36
C ILE A 112 -6.84 -7.13 -1.51
N GLN A 113 -6.15 -8.01 -0.80
CA GLN A 113 -6.81 -9.02 0.01
C GLN A 113 -6.23 -9.02 1.42
N PHE A 114 -7.11 -8.86 2.41
CA PHE A 114 -6.74 -9.07 3.81
C PHE A 114 -7.01 -10.51 4.23
N HIS A 115 -5.96 -11.16 4.74
CA HIS A 115 -6.05 -12.50 5.31
C HIS A 115 -6.31 -12.37 6.81
N LYS A 116 -7.13 -13.27 7.35
CA LYS A 116 -7.40 -13.39 8.79
C LYS A 116 -6.20 -13.97 9.54
#